data_AF-A0A661EPN9-F1
#
_entry.id   AF-A0A661EPN9-F1
#
_cell.length_a   1.000
_cell.length_b   1.000
_cell.length_c   1.000
_cell.angle_alpha   90.00
_cell.angle_beta   90.00
_cell.angle_gamma   90.00
#
_symmetry.space_group_name_H-M   'P 1'
#
loop_
_entity.id
_entity.type
_entity.pdbx_description
1 polymer ?
#
loop_
_entity_poly.entity_id
_entity_poly.type
_entity_poly.pdbx_seq_one_letter_code
_entity_poly.pdbx_strand_id
1 'polypeptide(L)'
;MDASLPEGFAELSRFGPKWFADTEKERHRIRTGSVPAELIDLYDSVIARFDDICAELDQYPLDGLPEVQQNLLNLSLSFMEVSLAVEAFQGAAKVPFGFDTDRWEVHF
;
A
#
# COMPACT_ATOMS: atom_id res chain seq x y z
N MET A 1 3.74 -14.81 -6.79
CA MET A 1 4.60 -13.62 -6.76
C MET A 1 5.50 -13.77 -5.56
N ASP A 2 6.79 -13.48 -5.74
CA ASP A 2 7.75 -13.43 -4.65
C ASP A 2 7.40 -12.24 -3.75
N ALA A 3 7.34 -12.44 -2.43
CA ALA A 3 7.07 -11.40 -1.44
C ALA A 3 8.36 -10.82 -0.84
N SER A 4 9.50 -11.06 -1.48
CA SER A 4 10.80 -10.54 -1.07
C SER A 4 10.88 -9.03 -1.25
N LEU A 5 11.51 -8.39 -0.27
CA LEU A 5 11.89 -6.98 -0.27
C LEU A 5 13.43 -6.89 -0.14
N PRO A 6 14.02 -5.70 -0.36
CA PRO A 6 15.44 -5.50 -0.11
C PRO A 6 15.77 -5.82 1.36
N GLU A 7 17.01 -6.22 1.62
CA GLU A 7 17.44 -6.74 2.94
C GLU A 7 17.10 -5.78 4.10
N GLY A 8 17.21 -4.47 3.89
CA GLY A 8 16.88 -3.43 4.89
C GLY A 8 15.40 -3.25 5.23
N PHE A 9 14.50 -3.97 4.55
CA PHE A 9 13.04 -3.90 4.70
C PHE A 9 12.41 -5.29 4.85
N ALA A 10 13.20 -6.32 5.16
CA ALA A 10 12.74 -7.71 5.22
C ALA A 10 11.57 -7.93 6.21
N GLU A 11 11.45 -7.09 7.25
CA GLU A 11 10.35 -7.12 8.20
C GLU A 11 9.01 -6.71 7.60
N LEU A 12 9.01 -5.88 6.55
CA LEU A 12 7.82 -5.45 5.82
C LEU A 12 7.33 -6.51 4.82
N SER A 13 8.14 -7.53 4.52
CA SER A 13 7.77 -8.62 3.59
C SER A 13 6.51 -9.38 4.01
N ARG A 14 6.15 -9.32 5.31
CA ARG A 14 4.91 -9.88 5.87
C ARG A 14 3.63 -9.29 5.28
N PHE A 15 3.70 -8.10 4.66
CA PHE A 15 2.57 -7.48 3.97
C PHE A 15 2.36 -8.05 2.55
N GLY A 16 3.40 -8.65 1.97
CA GLY A 16 3.34 -9.31 0.69
C GLY A 16 2.69 -10.71 0.77
N PRO A 17 2.15 -11.22 -0.35
CA PRO A 17 1.97 -10.52 -1.62
C PRO A 17 0.74 -9.60 -1.62
N LYS A 18 -0.12 -9.65 -0.58
CA LYS A 18 -1.40 -8.93 -0.51
C LYS A 18 -1.24 -7.45 -0.83
N TRP A 19 -0.29 -6.76 -0.20
CA TRP A 19 -0.10 -5.31 -0.36
C TRP A 19 0.94 -4.93 -1.42
N PHE A 20 1.42 -5.89 -2.22
CA PHE A 20 2.37 -5.63 -3.32
C PHE A 20 1.67 -5.59 -4.68
N ALA A 21 0.36 -5.29 -4.70
CA ALA A 21 -0.42 -5.28 -5.92
C ALA A 21 0.03 -4.17 -6.89
N ASP A 22 0.20 -4.57 -8.16
CA ASP A 22 0.77 -3.72 -9.21
C ASP A 22 -0.17 -2.56 -9.57
N THR A 23 -1.47 -2.82 -9.64
CA THR A 23 -2.44 -1.84 -10.13
C THR A 23 -3.15 -1.11 -9.00
N GLU A 24 -3.47 0.17 -9.23
CA GLU A 24 -4.31 0.97 -8.32
C GLU A 24 -5.64 0.26 -8.05
N LYS A 25 -6.28 -0.28 -9.09
CA LYS A 25 -7.54 -1.01 -8.99
C LYS A 25 -7.49 -2.21 -8.04
N GLU A 26 -6.39 -2.95 -8.03
CA GLU A 26 -6.19 -4.06 -7.09
C GLU A 26 -5.97 -3.55 -5.67
N ARG A 27 -5.08 -2.56 -5.47
CA ARG A 27 -4.84 -1.95 -4.16
C ARG A 27 -6.12 -1.36 -3.56
N HIS A 28 -6.95 -0.69 -4.37
CA HIS A 28 -8.23 -0.16 -3.96
C HIS A 28 -9.20 -1.26 -3.47
N ARG A 29 -9.29 -2.37 -4.19
CA ARG A 29 -10.11 -3.52 -3.78
C ARG A 29 -9.61 -4.15 -2.48
N ILE A 30 -8.30 -4.28 -2.33
CA ILE A 30 -7.68 -4.80 -1.11
C ILE A 30 -8.02 -3.89 0.07
N ARG A 31 -7.85 -2.58 -0.07
CA ARG A 31 -8.17 -1.59 0.97
C ARG A 31 -9.63 -1.65 1.39
N THR A 32 -10.55 -1.56 0.43
CA THR A 32 -12.00 -1.54 0.71
C THR A 32 -12.53 -2.86 1.29
N GLY A 33 -11.85 -3.98 1.03
CA GLY A 33 -12.17 -5.29 1.61
C GLY A 33 -11.43 -5.66 2.90
N SER A 34 -10.50 -4.83 3.39
CA SER A 34 -9.70 -5.11 4.59
C SER A 34 -10.36 -4.57 5.86
N VAL A 35 -9.98 -5.12 7.01
CA VAL A 35 -10.48 -4.66 8.32
C VAL A 35 -9.63 -3.51 8.87
N PRO A 36 -10.18 -2.64 9.74
CA PRO A 36 -9.45 -1.47 10.25
C PRO A 36 -8.09 -1.79 10.88
N ALA A 37 -7.97 -2.91 11.60
CA ALA A 37 -6.72 -3.33 12.22
C ALA A 37 -5.61 -3.61 11.19
N GLU A 38 -5.95 -4.16 10.02
CA GLU A 38 -4.97 -4.38 8.94
C GLU A 38 -4.51 -3.07 8.32
N LEU A 39 -5.43 -2.11 8.16
CA LEU A 39 -5.12 -0.79 7.61
C LEU A 39 -4.18 0.00 8.53
N ILE A 40 -4.46 -0.02 9.83
CA ILE A 40 -3.63 0.63 10.86
C ILE A 40 -2.25 -0.02 10.93
N ASP A 41 -2.15 -1.35 10.95
CA ASP A 41 -0.86 -2.06 10.99
C ASP A 41 0.02 -1.74 9.76
N LEU A 42 -0.58 -1.72 8.57
CA LEU A 42 0.12 -1.31 7.35
C LEU A 42 0.64 0.13 7.47
N TYR A 43 -0.24 1.05 7.86
CA TYR A 43 0.10 2.46 7.99
C TYR A 43 1.23 2.69 8.99
N ASP A 44 1.09 2.21 10.22
CA ASP A 44 2.05 2.44 11.30
C ASP A 44 3.43 1.84 10.98
N SER A 45 3.46 0.68 10.30
CA SER A 45 4.70 0.02 9.94
C SER A 45 5.44 0.70 8.79
N VAL A 46 4.70 1.16 7.76
CA VAL A 46 5.30 1.76 6.57
C VAL A 46 5.68 3.22 6.83
N ILE A 47 4.84 4.02 7.52
CA ILE A 47 5.16 5.42 7.81
C ILE A 47 6.46 5.55 8.63
N ALA A 48 6.72 4.61 9.54
CA ALA A 48 7.93 4.60 10.37
C ALA A 48 9.23 4.38 9.57
N ARG A 49 9.13 3.82 8.36
CA ARG A 49 10.26 3.54 7.47
C ARG A 49 10.19 4.35 6.16
N PHE A 50 9.21 5.23 5.99
CA PHE A 50 8.89 5.79 4.67
C PHE A 50 10.04 6.62 4.09
N ASP A 51 10.73 7.42 4.90
CA ASP A 51 11.90 8.18 4.47
C ASP A 51 13.04 7.26 3.99
N ASP A 52 13.28 6.14 4.68
CA ASP A 52 14.26 5.13 4.27
C ASP A 52 13.85 4.46 2.95
N ILE A 53 12.55 4.18 2.79
CA ILE A 53 12.00 3.57 1.57
C ILE A 53 12.21 4.51 0.37
N CYS A 54 11.90 5.80 0.53
CA CYS A 54 12.17 6.79 -0.50
C CYS A 54 13.66 6.85 -0.85
N ALA A 55 14.54 6.88 0.16
CA ALA A 55 15.98 6.89 -0.05
C ALA A 55 16.50 5.62 -0.76
N GLU A 56 15.89 4.46 -0.52
CA GLU A 56 16.20 3.23 -1.27
C GLU A 56 15.76 3.33 -2.73
N LEU A 57 14.51 3.75 -2.97
CA LEU A 57 13.95 3.81 -4.32
C LEU A 57 14.60 4.90 -5.19
N ASP A 58 15.03 6.02 -4.60
CA ASP A 58 15.71 7.13 -5.29
C ASP A 58 17.07 6.72 -5.91
N GLN A 59 17.63 5.57 -5.53
CA GLN A 59 18.86 5.02 -6.11
C GLN A 59 18.65 4.39 -7.49
N TYR A 60 17.39 4.20 -7.91
CA TYR A 60 17.04 3.49 -9.13
C TYR A 60 16.14 4.34 -10.04
N PRO A 61 16.22 4.17 -11.38
CA PRO A 61 15.18 4.65 -12.26
C PRO A 61 13.87 3.90 -11.98
N LEU A 62 12.74 4.61 -11.94
CA LEU A 62 11.43 4.00 -11.73
C LEU A 62 11.04 3.05 -12.87
N ASP A 63 11.51 3.33 -14.09
CA ASP A 63 11.37 2.41 -15.22
C ASP A 63 12.46 1.33 -15.11
N GLY A 64 12.03 0.08 -14.93
CA GLY A 64 12.95 -1.06 -14.82
C GLY A 64 13.52 -1.32 -13.42
N LEU A 65 12.76 -1.04 -12.36
CA LEU A 65 13.13 -1.46 -11.00
C LEU A 65 13.40 -2.98 -10.93
N PRO A 66 14.43 -3.43 -10.19
CA PRO A 66 14.55 -4.85 -9.85
C PRO A 66 13.33 -5.31 -9.03
N GLU A 67 12.98 -6.59 -9.11
CA GLU A 67 11.73 -7.14 -8.57
C GLU A 67 11.49 -6.79 -7.09
N VAL A 68 12.53 -6.87 -6.24
CA VAL A 68 12.40 -6.56 -4.81
C VAL A 68 12.17 -5.06 -4.54
N GLN A 69 12.75 -4.16 -5.34
CA GLN A 69 12.45 -2.72 -5.29
C GLN A 69 11.07 -2.41 -5.88
N GLN A 70 10.63 -3.12 -6.91
CA GLN A 70 9.27 -3.00 -7.43
C GLN A 70 8.23 -3.37 -6.37
N ASN A 71 8.48 -4.45 -5.61
CA ASN A 71 7.65 -4.82 -4.46
C ASN A 71 7.63 -3.73 -3.38
N LEU A 72 8.79 -3.10 -3.10
CA LEU A 72 8.89 -2.00 -2.14
C LEU A 72 8.13 -0.74 -2.61
N LEU A 73 8.19 -0.43 -3.91
CA LEU A 73 7.38 0.62 -4.52
C LEU A 73 5.89 0.28 -4.41
N ASN A 74 5.49 -0.94 -4.75
CA ASN A 74 4.08 -1.36 -4.66
C ASN A 74 3.55 -1.29 -3.21
N LEU A 75 4.37 -1.66 -2.22
CA LEU A 75 4.05 -1.50 -0.81
C LEU A 75 3.84 -0.02 -0.44
N SER A 76 4.71 0.86 -0.93
CA SER A 76 4.61 2.31 -0.72
C SER A 76 3.33 2.89 -1.33
N LEU A 77 2.95 2.42 -2.53
CA LEU A 77 1.71 2.81 -3.19
C LEU A 77 0.47 2.29 -2.42
N SER A 78 0.54 1.08 -1.86
CA SER A 78 -0.51 0.55 -0.98
C SER A 78 -0.65 1.36 0.31
N PHE A 79 0.47 1.78 0.89
CA PHE A 79 0.47 2.69 2.03
C PHE A 79 -0.21 4.02 1.69
N MET A 80 0.09 4.62 0.53
CA MET A 80 -0.59 5.83 0.05
C MET A 80 -2.11 5.64 -0.06
N GLU A 81 -2.57 4.52 -0.62
CA GLU A 81 -4.00 4.20 -0.70
C GLU A 81 -4.68 4.14 0.69
N VAL A 82 -3.96 3.63 1.70
CA VAL A 82 -4.47 3.42 3.05
C VAL A 82 -4.39 4.67 3.93
N SER A 83 -3.46 5.59 3.66
CA SER A 83 -3.21 6.80 4.47
C SER A 83 -4.48 7.55 4.87
N LEU A 84 -5.30 7.93 3.89
CA LEU A 84 -6.55 8.67 4.13
C LEU A 84 -7.52 7.90 5.04
N ALA A 85 -7.63 6.58 4.87
CA ALA A 85 -8.53 5.74 5.67
C ALA A 85 -8.12 5.74 7.14
N VAL A 86 -6.81 5.73 7.43
CA VAL A 86 -6.29 5.74 8.80
C VAL A 86 -6.35 7.15 9.39
N GLU A 87 -5.83 8.14 8.68
CA GLU A 87 -5.68 9.52 9.16
C GLU A 87 -7.02 10.24 9.35
N ALA A 88 -7.94 10.10 8.39
CA ALA A 88 -9.20 10.85 8.40
C ALA A 88 -10.38 10.03 8.91
N PHE A 89 -10.36 8.70 8.75
CA PHE A 89 -11.53 7.84 9.01
C PHE A 89 -11.33 6.83 10.14
N GLN A 90 -10.28 6.98 10.95
CA GLN A 90 -9.99 6.09 12.09
C GLN A 90 -9.90 4.61 11.69
N GLY A 91 -9.37 4.34 10.48
CA GLY A 91 -9.24 2.99 9.92
C GLY A 91 -10.50 2.47 9.21
N ALA A 92 -11.54 3.28 9.02
CA ALA A 92 -12.68 2.85 8.21
C ALA A 92 -12.26 2.70 6.73
N ALA A 93 -12.45 1.52 6.17
CA ALA A 93 -12.06 1.19 4.80
C ALA A 93 -12.84 1.97 3.71
N LYS A 94 -14.00 2.55 4.06
CA LYS A 94 -14.83 3.40 3.21
C LYS A 94 -15.07 4.74 3.90
N VAL A 95 -15.40 5.77 3.12
CA VAL A 95 -15.74 7.10 3.64
C VAL A 95 -16.94 6.99 4.59
N PRO A 96 -16.81 7.37 5.87
CA PRO A 96 -17.91 7.35 6.82
C PRO A 96 -19.07 8.23 6.33
N PHE A 97 -20.29 7.71 6.37
CA PHE A 97 -21.50 8.38 5.88
C PHE A 97 -21.47 8.75 4.38
N GLY A 98 -20.52 8.19 3.62
CA GLY A 98 -20.43 8.35 2.17
C GLY A 98 -21.43 7.46 1.42
N PHE A 99 -21.60 7.74 0.13
CA PHE A 99 -22.31 6.83 -0.76
C PHE A 99 -21.54 5.53 -0.93
N ASP A 100 -22.27 4.42 -1.09
CA ASP A 100 -21.62 3.14 -1.39
C ASP A 100 -20.85 3.22 -2.71
N THR A 101 -19.59 2.82 -2.68
CA THR A 101 -18.68 2.88 -3.84
C THR A 101 -19.17 2.03 -5.00
N ASP A 102 -19.92 0.97 -4.72
CA ASP A 102 -20.47 0.05 -5.73
C ASP A 102 -21.55 0.72 -6.61
N ARG A 103 -22.00 1.92 -6.25
CA ARG A 103 -22.93 2.74 -7.05
C ARG A 103 -22.23 3.58 -8.12
N TRP A 104 -20.90 3.63 -8.11
CA TRP A 104 -20.10 4.48 -8.99
C TRP A 104 -19.35 3.62 -10.01
N GLU A 105 -19.45 3.98 -11.29
CA GLU A 105 -18.58 3.45 -12.34
C GLU A 105 -17.47 4.46 -12.61
N VAL A 106 -16.22 4.05 -12.36
CA VAL A 106 -15.04 4.85 -12.70
C VAL A 106 -14.52 4.38 -14.05
N HIS A 107 -14.63 5.24 -15.07
CA HIS A 107 -13.99 5.04 -16.37
C HIS A 107 -12.58 5.64 -16.30
N PHE A 108 -11.57 4.78 -16.33
CA PHE A 108 -10.17 5.16 -16.49
C PHE A 108 -9.83 5.29 -17.98
#